data_AF-A0A916W9M9-F1
#
_entry.id   AF-A0A916W9M9-F1
#
_cell.length_a   1.000
_cell.length_b   1.000
_cell.length_c   1.000
_cell.angle_alpha   90.00
_cell.angle_beta   90.00
_cell.angle_gamma   90.00
#
_symmetry.space_group_name_H-M   'P 1'
#
loop_
_entity.id
_entity.type
_entity.pdbx_description
1 polymer ?
#
loop_
_entity_poly.entity_id
_entity_poly.type
_entity_poly.pdbx_seq_one_letter_code
_entity_poly.pdbx_strand_id
1 'polypeptide(L)'
;MKLVDTLDEQGLLEDALEVTKPPLPPECRGLDYLLATPFRYGRYPDDSRFRRAGYTPGVFYGSEAMETAVAETAFYRLLFFAESPQTSWPGNALEFTAFQVKFSGDAIDLTAEPLVKDEAHWTHLTNYSACLALCDAARTAEIAIIRYRSVRDPKGGANFAILTAQAFSSPRPSRFATWRMVFSDYGVNALCDMPELRLGFPKALFAGDPRMVR
;
A
#
# COMPACT_ATOMS: atom_id res chain seq x y z
N MET A 1 -5.42 9.67 -22.24
CA MET A 1 -6.55 10.55 -22.58
C MET A 1 -6.23 11.92 -22.02
N LYS A 2 -6.02 12.92 -22.87
CA LYS A 2 -5.71 14.30 -22.49
C LYS A 2 -7.06 15.05 -22.43
N LEU A 3 -7.47 15.52 -21.25
CA LEU A 3 -8.77 16.17 -21.04
C LEU A 3 -8.76 17.68 -21.33
N VAL A 4 -7.58 18.28 -21.37
CA VAL A 4 -7.35 19.73 -21.52
C VAL A 4 -6.07 19.97 -22.30
N ASP A 5 -5.93 21.13 -22.95
CA ASP A 5 -4.84 21.36 -23.89
C ASP A 5 -3.64 22.09 -23.30
N THR A 6 -3.85 22.79 -22.19
CA THR A 6 -2.85 23.64 -21.55
C THR A 6 -2.66 23.30 -20.06
N LEU A 7 -1.54 23.76 -19.48
CA LEU A 7 -1.29 23.61 -18.03
C LEU A 7 -2.26 24.46 -17.20
N ASP A 8 -2.70 25.61 -17.70
CA ASP A 8 -3.65 26.48 -17.00
C ASP A 8 -5.03 25.82 -16.91
N GLU A 9 -5.50 25.23 -18.02
CA GLU A 9 -6.73 24.43 -18.02
C GLU A 9 -6.61 23.18 -17.15
N GLN A 10 -5.43 22.56 -17.09
CA GLN A 10 -5.15 21.45 -16.16
C GLN A 10 -5.26 21.90 -14.71
N GLY A 11 -4.74 23.09 -14.36
CA GLY A 11 -4.91 23.68 -13.04
C GLY A 11 -6.38 23.91 -12.68
N LEU A 12 -7.16 24.49 -13.60
CA LEU A 12 -8.61 24.69 -13.39
C LEU A 12 -9.36 23.37 -13.20
N LEU A 13 -9.02 22.34 -13.98
CA LEU A 13 -9.61 21.01 -13.81
C LEU A 13 -9.24 20.40 -12.46
N GLU A 14 -7.98 20.54 -12.03
CA GLU A 14 -7.51 20.05 -10.74
C GLU A 14 -8.20 20.76 -9.57
N ASP A 15 -8.37 22.08 -9.65
CA ASP A 15 -9.11 22.87 -8.65
C ASP A 15 -10.58 22.42 -8.58
N ALA A 16 -11.24 22.24 -9.73
CA ALA A 16 -12.61 21.75 -9.78
C ALA A 16 -12.75 20.35 -9.19
N LEU A 17 -11.80 19.45 -9.48
CA LEU A 17 -11.76 18.11 -8.91
C LEU A 17 -11.49 18.16 -7.39
N GLU A 18 -10.64 19.06 -6.92
CA GLU A 18 -10.31 19.18 -5.50
C GLU A 18 -11.53 19.50 -4.65
N VAL A 19 -12.45 20.34 -5.14
CA VAL A 19 -13.72 20.68 -4.47
C VAL A 19 -14.62 19.47 -4.27
N THR A 20 -14.54 18.45 -5.13
CA THR A 20 -15.38 17.24 -5.05
C THR A 20 -14.83 16.16 -4.12
N LYS A 21 -13.57 16.28 -3.70
CA LYS A 21 -12.92 15.28 -2.84
C LYS A 21 -13.42 15.41 -1.40
N PRO A 22 -13.51 14.31 -0.62
CA PRO A 22 -13.83 14.37 0.80
C PRO A 22 -12.90 15.35 1.54
N PRO A 23 -13.37 16.02 2.61
CA PRO A 23 -12.52 16.89 3.39
C PRO A 23 -11.36 16.11 3.99
N LEU A 24 -10.19 16.74 4.06
CA LEU A 24 -9.03 16.12 4.67
C LEU A 24 -9.25 15.99 6.20
N PRO A 25 -8.97 14.83 6.82
CA PRO A 25 -9.04 14.71 8.28
C PRO A 25 -8.18 15.76 8.98
N PRO A 26 -8.63 16.34 10.12
CA PRO A 26 -7.88 17.37 10.82
C PRO A 26 -6.43 16.99 11.16
N GLU A 27 -6.20 15.72 11.49
CA GLU A 27 -4.86 15.17 11.81
C GLU A 27 -3.91 15.11 10.61
N CYS A 28 -4.42 15.22 9.38
CA CYS A 28 -3.61 15.21 8.17
C CYS A 28 -3.23 16.62 7.69
N ARG A 29 -3.67 17.69 8.36
CA ARG A 29 -3.37 19.07 7.95
C ARG A 29 -1.86 19.31 7.94
N GLY A 30 -1.37 19.88 6.83
CA GLY A 30 0.04 20.20 6.65
C GLY A 30 0.91 19.01 6.19
N LEU A 31 0.34 17.81 6.07
CA LEU A 31 1.01 16.68 5.45
C LEU A 31 1.00 16.79 3.92
N ASP A 32 2.06 16.27 3.31
CA ASP A 32 2.13 16.03 1.87
C ASP A 32 1.00 15.10 1.43
N TYR A 33 0.49 15.29 0.21
CA TYR A 33 -0.61 14.50 -0.32
C TYR A 33 -0.29 12.99 -0.34
N LEU A 34 0.98 12.59 -0.50
CA LEU A 34 1.41 11.18 -0.45
C LEU A 34 1.22 10.55 0.93
N LEU A 35 1.26 11.36 2.00
CA LEU A 35 1.03 10.91 3.38
C LEU A 35 -0.44 11.04 3.79
N ALA A 36 -1.12 12.06 3.29
CA ALA A 36 -2.49 12.39 3.68
C ALA A 36 -3.55 11.54 2.96
N THR A 37 -3.30 11.16 1.69
CA THR A 37 -4.26 10.45 0.82
C THR A 37 -4.80 9.15 1.43
N PRO A 38 -3.98 8.29 2.07
CA PRO A 38 -4.47 7.05 2.69
C PRO A 38 -5.52 7.25 3.80
N PHE A 39 -5.60 8.45 4.38
CA PHE A 39 -6.54 8.81 5.44
C PHE A 39 -7.79 9.54 4.94
N ARG A 40 -7.78 10.05 3.69
CA ARG A 40 -8.82 10.93 3.15
C ARG A 40 -10.06 10.19 2.64
N TYR A 41 -9.86 9.05 2.00
CA TYR A 41 -10.94 8.35 1.27
C TYR A 41 -11.35 7.08 2.00
N GLY A 42 -12.65 6.72 1.93
CA GLY A 42 -13.15 5.40 2.35
C GLY A 42 -12.57 4.26 1.48
N ARG A 43 -12.71 3.02 1.96
CA ARG A 43 -12.32 1.82 1.20
C ARG A 43 -13.57 1.08 0.73
N TYR A 44 -13.64 0.66 -0.52
CA TYR A 44 -14.79 -0.08 -1.06
C TYR A 44 -14.35 -1.05 -2.17
N PRO A 45 -15.04 -2.21 -2.36
CA PRO A 45 -16.09 -2.77 -1.51
C PRO A 45 -15.57 -3.59 -0.31
N ASP A 46 -14.34 -4.08 -0.39
CA ASP A 46 -13.83 -5.06 0.58
C ASP A 46 -13.01 -4.45 1.72
N ASP A 47 -12.63 -5.29 2.68
CA ASP A 47 -11.63 -4.98 3.70
C ASP A 47 -10.20 -5.06 3.12
N SER A 48 -9.24 -4.33 3.70
CA SER A 48 -7.81 -4.70 3.63
C SER A 48 -7.38 -5.28 4.97
N ARG A 49 -6.13 -5.77 5.03
CA ARG A 49 -5.62 -6.49 6.20
C ARG A 49 -5.91 -5.80 7.53
N PHE A 50 -5.69 -4.49 7.63
CA PHE A 50 -5.95 -3.70 8.84
C PHE A 50 -6.94 -2.55 8.60
N ARG A 51 -7.83 -2.63 7.60
CA ARG A 51 -8.83 -1.58 7.37
C ARG A 51 -10.15 -2.14 6.88
N ARG A 52 -11.22 -1.84 7.61
CA ARG A 52 -12.59 -2.22 7.23
C ARG A 52 -13.07 -1.46 5.99
N ALA A 53 -13.91 -2.10 5.19
CA ALA A 53 -14.68 -1.47 4.12
C ALA A 53 -15.58 -0.35 4.63
N GLY A 54 -15.98 0.53 3.71
CA GLY A 54 -16.79 1.72 3.98
C GLY A 54 -15.95 2.96 4.32
N TYR A 55 -16.64 3.98 4.83
CA TYR A 55 -16.05 5.23 5.27
C TYR A 55 -15.49 5.08 6.69
N THR A 56 -14.37 4.37 6.81
CA THR A 56 -13.67 4.06 8.07
C THR A 56 -12.34 4.82 8.16
N PRO A 57 -11.79 5.02 9.36
CA PRO A 57 -10.46 5.64 9.53
C PRO A 57 -9.41 4.98 8.62
N GLY A 58 -8.63 5.80 7.94
CA GLY A 58 -7.65 5.31 6.97
C GLY A 58 -6.43 4.68 7.61
N VAL A 59 -5.64 4.00 6.78
CA VAL A 59 -4.41 3.31 7.16
C VAL A 59 -3.39 3.55 6.08
N PHE A 60 -2.21 4.05 6.45
CA PHE A 60 -1.06 4.13 5.56
C PHE A 60 -0.28 2.81 5.64
N TYR A 61 -0.10 2.15 4.50
CA TYR A 61 0.65 0.90 4.39
C TYR A 61 2.02 1.18 3.79
N GLY A 62 3.05 0.57 4.36
CA GLY A 62 4.41 0.61 3.83
C GLY A 62 5.24 -0.58 4.28
N SER A 63 6.51 -0.57 3.91
CA SER A 63 7.47 -1.63 4.25
C SER A 63 8.78 -1.04 4.74
N GLU A 64 9.47 -1.77 5.63
CA GLU A 64 10.78 -1.35 6.15
C GLU A 64 11.87 -1.41 5.08
N ALA A 65 11.71 -2.31 4.10
CA ALA A 65 12.60 -2.46 2.96
C ALA A 65 11.87 -2.16 1.64
N MET A 66 12.60 -1.59 0.68
CA MET A 66 12.05 -1.21 -0.63
C MET A 66 11.61 -2.43 -1.43
N GLU A 67 12.38 -3.51 -1.37
CA GLU A 67 12.12 -4.78 -2.04
C GLU A 67 10.79 -5.40 -1.59
N THR A 68 10.47 -5.31 -0.30
CA THR A 68 9.20 -5.77 0.28
C THR A 68 8.04 -4.94 -0.25
N ALA A 69 8.17 -3.61 -0.30
CA ALA A 69 7.14 -2.73 -0.86
C ALA A 69 6.90 -2.99 -2.36
N VAL A 70 7.97 -3.29 -3.11
CA VAL A 70 7.88 -3.66 -4.52
C VAL A 70 7.21 -5.03 -4.69
N ALA A 71 7.46 -6.00 -3.81
CA ALA A 71 6.78 -7.30 -3.84
C ALA A 71 5.26 -7.17 -3.62
N GLU A 72 4.83 -6.37 -2.64
CA GLU A 72 3.42 -6.05 -2.41
C GLU A 72 2.79 -5.35 -3.63
N THR A 73 3.50 -4.38 -4.20
CA THR A 73 3.06 -3.66 -5.41
C THR A 73 2.92 -4.60 -6.59
N ALA A 74 3.90 -5.50 -6.81
CA ALA A 74 3.86 -6.49 -7.88
C ALA A 74 2.65 -7.42 -7.73
N PHE A 75 2.39 -7.91 -6.52
CA PHE A 75 1.23 -8.75 -6.23
C PHE A 75 -0.09 -8.05 -6.59
N TYR A 76 -0.35 -6.85 -6.05
CA TYR A 76 -1.61 -6.16 -6.30
C TYR A 76 -1.79 -5.73 -7.77
N ARG A 77 -0.69 -5.45 -8.49
CA ARG A 77 -0.76 -5.19 -9.93
C ARG A 77 -1.09 -6.44 -10.73
N LEU A 78 -0.47 -7.58 -10.41
CA LEU A 78 -0.84 -8.85 -11.04
C LEU A 78 -2.28 -9.24 -10.71
N LEU A 79 -2.73 -9.03 -9.47
CA LEU A 79 -4.10 -9.28 -9.06
C LEU A 79 -5.10 -8.45 -9.88
N PHE A 80 -4.81 -7.16 -10.11
CA PHE A 80 -5.63 -6.31 -10.98
C PHE A 80 -5.80 -6.90 -12.39
N PHE A 81 -4.73 -7.41 -13.01
CA PHE A 81 -4.82 -8.05 -14.33
C PHE A 81 -5.55 -9.40 -14.28
N ALA A 82 -5.41 -10.16 -13.19
CA ALA A 82 -6.18 -11.40 -13.00
C ALA A 82 -7.69 -11.12 -12.87
N GLU A 83 -8.05 -10.09 -12.09
CA GLU A 83 -9.46 -9.67 -11.90
C GLU A 83 -10.05 -8.95 -13.12
N SER A 84 -9.23 -8.62 -14.12
CA SER A 84 -9.66 -8.00 -15.38
C SER A 84 -9.08 -8.72 -16.61
N PRO A 85 -9.51 -9.96 -16.92
CA PRO A 85 -8.87 -10.82 -17.94
C PRO A 85 -8.84 -10.25 -19.36
N GLN A 86 -9.71 -9.28 -19.67
CA GLN A 86 -9.75 -8.61 -20.97
C GLN A 86 -8.75 -7.45 -21.09
N THR A 87 -8.14 -7.03 -19.98
CA THR A 87 -7.11 -5.99 -19.98
C THR A 87 -5.80 -6.57 -20.49
N SER A 88 -5.36 -6.10 -21.66
CA SER A 88 -4.05 -6.48 -22.20
C SER A 88 -2.91 -5.99 -21.31
N TRP A 89 -1.80 -6.73 -21.32
CA TRP A 89 -0.56 -6.26 -20.71
C TRP A 89 -0.14 -4.91 -21.31
N PRO A 90 0.43 -3.99 -20.51
CA PRO A 90 0.92 -2.73 -21.03
C PRO A 90 2.11 -2.99 -21.97
N GLY A 91 2.12 -2.34 -23.13
CA GLY A 91 3.23 -2.47 -24.09
C GLY A 91 4.56 -1.85 -23.61
N ASN A 92 4.50 -0.99 -22.60
CA ASN A 92 5.65 -0.35 -21.96
C ASN A 92 5.67 -0.68 -20.46
N ALA A 93 6.83 -0.50 -19.81
CA ALA A 93 6.92 -0.60 -18.37
C ALA A 93 5.99 0.42 -17.69
N LEU A 94 5.33 0.00 -16.61
CA LEU A 94 4.65 0.93 -15.71
C LEU A 94 5.66 1.54 -14.76
N GLU A 95 5.61 2.86 -14.57
CA GLU A 95 6.50 3.56 -13.66
C GLU A 95 5.82 3.79 -12.30
N PHE A 96 6.58 3.50 -11.24
CA PHE A 96 6.20 3.67 -9.85
C PHE A 96 7.28 4.45 -9.11
N THR A 97 6.89 5.16 -8.06
CA THR A 97 7.81 5.88 -7.20
C THR A 97 7.77 5.27 -5.81
N ALA A 98 8.88 4.68 -5.38
CA ALA A 98 9.11 4.40 -3.97
C ALA A 98 9.56 5.69 -3.29
N PHE A 99 9.03 5.95 -2.09
CA PHE A 99 9.41 7.10 -1.29
C PHE A 99 9.56 6.68 0.18
N GLN A 100 10.47 7.34 0.88
CA GLN A 100 10.72 7.09 2.29
C GLN A 100 9.86 8.01 3.16
N VAL A 101 9.38 7.48 4.27
CA VAL A 101 8.64 8.21 5.29
C VAL A 101 9.35 8.10 6.64
N LYS A 102 9.23 9.13 7.48
CA LYS A 102 9.69 9.11 8.88
C LYS A 102 8.47 9.12 9.78
N PHE A 103 8.41 8.19 10.72
CA PHE A 103 7.31 8.05 11.65
C PHE A 103 7.80 7.51 12.99
N SER A 104 7.01 7.73 14.03
CA SER A 104 7.27 7.34 15.41
C SER A 104 5.94 7.23 16.16
N GLY A 105 5.85 6.28 17.09
CA GLY A 105 4.67 6.12 17.93
C GLY A 105 4.66 4.75 18.58
N ASP A 106 3.69 4.53 19.46
CA ASP A 106 3.48 3.21 20.05
C ASP A 106 3.09 2.20 18.98
N ALA A 107 3.70 1.03 19.06
CA ALA A 107 3.61 0.02 18.01
C ALA A 107 3.33 -1.36 18.60
N ILE A 108 2.48 -2.12 17.91
CA ILE A 108 2.33 -3.56 18.08
C ILE A 108 3.21 -4.27 17.04
N ASP A 109 4.11 -5.15 17.47
CA ASP A 109 4.90 -5.99 16.57
C ASP A 109 4.35 -7.43 16.56
N LEU A 110 3.74 -7.82 15.45
CA LEU A 110 3.18 -9.17 15.25
C LEU A 110 4.23 -10.25 14.97
N THR A 111 5.49 -9.85 14.81
CA THR A 111 6.62 -10.77 14.59
C THR A 111 7.39 -11.04 15.88
N ALA A 112 7.00 -10.42 17.00
CA ALA A 112 7.61 -10.59 18.31
C ALA A 112 6.70 -11.37 19.28
N GLU A 113 7.28 -11.94 20.33
CA GLU A 113 6.54 -12.53 21.43
C GLU A 113 5.68 -11.47 22.16
N PRO A 114 4.45 -11.80 22.61
CA PRO A 114 3.81 -13.12 22.51
C PRO A 114 3.09 -13.37 21.18
N LEU A 115 2.92 -12.35 20.34
CA LEU A 115 2.00 -12.36 19.19
C LEU A 115 2.50 -13.22 18.02
N VAL A 116 3.80 -13.49 17.94
CA VAL A 116 4.39 -14.40 16.94
C VAL A 116 3.79 -15.81 17.01
N LYS A 117 3.29 -16.23 18.18
CA LYS A 117 2.62 -17.53 18.35
C LYS A 117 1.34 -17.67 17.51
N ASP A 118 0.72 -16.54 17.18
CA ASP A 118 -0.50 -16.45 16.38
C ASP A 118 -0.21 -16.08 14.92
N GLU A 119 1.02 -16.28 14.42
CA GLU A 119 1.47 -15.89 13.06
C GLU A 119 0.48 -16.32 11.96
N ALA A 120 -0.12 -17.51 12.07
CA ALA A 120 -1.08 -18.02 11.11
C ALA A 120 -2.33 -17.11 10.96
N HIS A 121 -2.75 -16.44 12.03
CA HIS A 121 -3.85 -15.47 11.98
C HIS A 121 -3.43 -14.18 11.28
N TRP A 122 -2.21 -13.71 11.51
CA TRP A 122 -1.69 -12.46 10.94
C TRP A 122 -1.33 -12.58 9.46
N THR A 123 -0.94 -13.78 9.03
CA THR A 123 -0.43 -14.08 7.68
C THR A 123 -1.47 -14.72 6.76
N HIS A 124 -2.71 -14.91 7.23
CA HIS A 124 -3.76 -15.46 6.38
C HIS A 124 -3.94 -14.60 5.10
N LEU A 125 -4.05 -15.25 3.94
CA LEU A 125 -3.94 -14.59 2.63
C LEU A 125 -5.14 -13.70 2.30
N THR A 126 -6.35 -14.13 2.68
CA THR A 126 -7.62 -13.46 2.32
C THR A 126 -8.56 -13.21 3.49
N ASN A 127 -8.59 -14.06 4.52
CA ASN A 127 -9.33 -13.81 5.75
C ASN A 127 -8.56 -12.83 6.65
N TYR A 128 -9.10 -11.63 6.82
CA TYR A 128 -8.49 -10.58 7.63
C TYR A 128 -9.18 -10.38 8.99
N SER A 129 -10.10 -11.27 9.40
CA SER A 129 -10.92 -11.06 10.61
C SER A 129 -10.10 -10.79 11.88
N ALA A 130 -9.03 -11.57 12.09
CA ALA A 130 -8.13 -11.40 13.24
C ALA A 130 -7.35 -10.08 13.17
N CYS A 131 -6.82 -9.73 11.99
CA CYS A 131 -6.11 -8.46 11.79
C CYS A 131 -7.03 -7.24 11.95
N LEU A 132 -8.28 -7.32 11.50
CA LEU A 132 -9.28 -6.28 11.67
C LEU A 132 -9.67 -6.10 13.14
N ALA A 133 -9.92 -7.21 13.86
CA ALA A 133 -10.21 -7.17 15.30
C ALA A 133 -9.05 -6.58 16.10
N LEU A 134 -7.81 -6.97 15.77
CA LEU A 134 -6.60 -6.39 16.35
C LEU A 134 -6.51 -4.88 16.04
N CYS A 135 -6.77 -4.47 14.79
CA CYS A 135 -6.72 -3.06 14.42
C CYS A 135 -7.75 -2.23 15.18
N ASP A 136 -8.96 -2.74 15.39
CA ASP A 136 -10.00 -2.06 16.16
C ASP A 136 -9.53 -1.89 17.62
N ALA A 137 -8.99 -2.95 18.23
CA ALA A 137 -8.45 -2.90 19.59
C ALA A 137 -7.24 -1.95 19.71
N ALA A 138 -6.34 -1.96 18.72
CA ALA A 138 -5.18 -1.08 18.66
C ALA A 138 -5.62 0.40 18.63
N ARG A 139 -6.66 0.73 17.87
CA ARG A 139 -7.24 2.08 17.84
C ARG A 139 -7.87 2.47 19.17
N THR A 140 -8.59 1.57 19.83
CA THR A 140 -9.13 1.82 21.17
C THR A 140 -8.04 2.08 22.21
N ALA A 141 -6.89 1.41 22.06
CA ALA A 141 -5.71 1.59 22.91
C ALA A 141 -4.77 2.72 22.43
N GLU A 142 -5.18 3.53 21.45
CA GLU A 142 -4.40 4.64 20.89
C GLU A 142 -3.02 4.23 20.32
N ILE A 143 -2.86 2.97 19.94
CA ILE A 143 -1.66 2.47 19.28
C ILE A 143 -1.62 3.01 17.84
N ALA A 144 -0.47 3.57 17.48
CA ALA A 144 -0.30 4.26 16.21
C ALA A 144 0.12 3.32 15.07
N ILE A 145 0.84 2.25 15.36
CA ILE A 145 1.54 1.44 14.35
C ILE A 145 1.30 -0.06 14.60
N ILE A 146 1.08 -0.82 13.53
CA ILE A 146 1.16 -2.28 13.54
C ILE A 146 2.27 -2.70 12.59
N ARG A 147 3.30 -3.37 13.10
CA ARG A 147 4.37 -3.99 12.34
C ARG A 147 4.05 -5.48 12.13
N TYR A 148 4.17 -5.96 10.89
CA TYR A 148 3.75 -7.31 10.53
C TYR A 148 4.56 -7.87 9.36
N ARG A 149 4.60 -9.20 9.24
CA ARG A 149 5.29 -9.88 8.14
C ARG A 149 4.54 -9.68 6.81
N SER A 150 5.26 -9.31 5.75
CA SER A 150 4.73 -9.39 4.39
C SER A 150 4.53 -10.84 3.99
N VAL A 151 3.35 -11.11 3.44
CA VAL A 151 2.98 -12.41 2.89
C VAL A 151 3.21 -12.47 1.37
N ARG A 152 3.74 -11.39 0.78
CA ARG A 152 4.00 -11.25 -0.66
C ARG A 152 5.49 -11.16 -0.97
N ASP A 153 6.28 -10.69 -0.02
CA ASP A 153 7.72 -10.81 -0.11
C ASP A 153 8.17 -12.27 0.15
N PRO A 154 8.86 -12.94 -0.79
CA PRO A 154 9.37 -14.30 -0.60
C PRO A 154 10.35 -14.40 0.59
N LYS A 155 11.03 -13.30 0.93
CA LYS A 155 11.92 -13.24 2.10
C LYS A 155 11.17 -12.94 3.40
N GLY A 156 9.87 -12.63 3.32
CA GLY A 156 9.04 -12.31 4.47
C GLY A 156 9.46 -11.01 5.17
N GLY A 157 9.88 -9.99 4.41
CA GLY A 157 10.23 -8.69 4.96
C GLY A 157 9.08 -8.03 5.73
N ALA A 158 9.41 -7.04 6.56
CA ALA A 158 8.44 -6.39 7.44
C ALA A 158 7.68 -5.27 6.74
N ASN A 159 6.35 -5.33 6.87
CA ASN A 159 5.43 -4.26 6.57
C ASN A 159 5.03 -3.52 7.85
N PHE A 160 4.52 -2.31 7.66
CA PHE A 160 3.86 -1.55 8.71
C PHE A 160 2.53 -0.97 8.21
N ALA A 161 1.60 -0.85 9.15
CA ALA A 161 0.34 -0.15 9.00
C ALA A 161 0.30 0.98 10.02
N ILE A 162 0.28 2.23 9.54
CA ILE A 162 0.14 3.43 10.38
C ILE A 162 -1.34 3.77 10.46
N LEU A 163 -1.87 3.77 11.69
CA LEU A 163 -3.30 3.90 11.99
C LEU A 163 -3.74 5.36 12.18
N THR A 164 -2.83 6.27 12.50
CA THR A 164 -3.10 7.71 12.62
C THR A 164 -2.01 8.51 11.91
N ALA A 165 -2.42 9.59 11.25
CA ALA A 165 -1.52 10.52 10.58
C ALA A 165 -0.55 11.23 11.57
N GLN A 166 -0.89 11.25 12.87
CA GLN A 166 -0.07 11.86 13.93
C GLN A 166 1.25 11.11 14.14
N ALA A 167 1.36 9.87 13.67
CA ALA A 167 2.59 9.09 13.75
C ALA A 167 3.71 9.64 12.84
N PHE A 168 3.39 10.43 11.81
CA PHE A 168 4.42 10.97 10.93
C PHE A 168 5.28 12.01 11.65
N SER A 169 6.58 11.73 11.76
CA SER A 169 7.55 12.64 12.35
C SER A 169 8.09 13.67 11.35
N SER A 170 7.66 13.59 10.08
CA SER A 170 7.97 14.54 9.01
C SER A 170 6.72 14.77 8.16
N PRO A 171 6.37 16.03 7.83
CA PRO A 171 5.18 16.32 7.03
C PRO A 171 5.36 15.96 5.55
N ARG A 172 6.58 15.67 5.11
CA ARG A 172 6.90 15.34 3.72
C ARG A 172 7.68 14.03 3.62
N PRO A 173 7.45 13.23 2.57
CA PRO A 173 8.31 12.11 2.25
C PRO A 173 9.72 12.62 1.89
N SER A 174 10.69 11.73 2.03
CA SER A 174 12.08 11.93 1.62
C SER A 174 12.50 10.78 0.71
N ARG A 175 13.66 10.92 0.05
CA ARG A 175 14.29 9.89 -0.81
C ARG A 175 13.31 9.18 -1.75
N PHE A 176 13.36 9.56 -3.02
CA PHE A 176 12.53 8.97 -4.06
C PHE A 176 13.37 8.03 -4.92
N ALA A 177 12.78 6.92 -5.33
CA ALA A 177 13.37 5.98 -6.26
C ALA A 177 12.33 5.56 -7.30
N THR A 178 12.67 5.70 -8.58
CA THR A 178 11.80 5.30 -9.68
C THR A 178 11.97 3.81 -9.95
N TRP A 179 10.85 3.10 -10.03
CA TRP A 179 10.76 1.69 -10.37
C TRP A 179 10.00 1.52 -11.68
N ARG A 180 10.59 0.77 -12.60
CA ARG A 180 9.94 0.37 -13.86
C ARG A 180 9.55 -1.08 -13.74
N MET A 181 8.25 -1.37 -13.86
CA MET A 181 7.70 -2.71 -13.74
C MET A 181 7.17 -3.18 -15.10
N VAL A 182 7.77 -4.25 -15.62
CA VAL A 182 7.39 -4.89 -16.89
C VAL A 182 6.56 -6.13 -16.59
N PHE A 183 5.34 -6.18 -17.13
CA PHE A 183 4.37 -7.24 -16.89
C PHE A 183 4.25 -8.17 -18.09
N SER A 184 4.03 -9.46 -17.81
CA SER A 184 3.86 -10.50 -18.83
C SER A 184 3.07 -11.68 -18.25
N ASP A 185 2.76 -12.67 -19.10
CA ASP A 185 2.12 -13.91 -18.66
C ASP A 185 2.94 -14.70 -17.62
N TYR A 186 4.26 -14.50 -17.58
CA TYR A 186 5.14 -15.16 -16.61
C TYR A 186 5.14 -14.48 -15.24
N GLY A 187 4.88 -13.16 -15.18
CA GLY A 187 4.99 -12.37 -13.95
C GLY A 187 5.52 -10.96 -14.21
N VAL A 188 6.20 -10.40 -13.21
CA VAL A 188 6.68 -9.02 -13.21
C VAL A 188 8.18 -8.95 -12.98
N ASN A 189 8.86 -8.17 -13.81
CA ASN A 189 10.22 -7.73 -13.54
C ASN A 189 10.19 -6.26 -13.11
N ALA A 190 10.78 -5.95 -11.96
CA ALA A 190 10.87 -4.60 -11.42
C ALA A 190 12.34 -4.15 -11.42
N LEU A 191 12.59 -2.97 -12.00
CA LEU A 191 13.92 -2.40 -12.20
C LEU A 191 13.98 -1.04 -11.52
N CYS A 192 15.01 -0.81 -10.72
CA CYS A 192 15.34 0.50 -10.16
C CYS A 192 16.77 0.84 -10.58
N ASP A 193 16.99 2.06 -11.02
CA ASP A 193 18.33 2.51 -11.43
C ASP A 193 19.13 3.06 -10.22
N MET A 194 18.45 3.59 -9.19
CA MET A 194 19.07 4.27 -8.05
C MET A 194 18.35 3.94 -6.73
N PRO A 195 18.85 2.98 -5.92
CA PRO A 195 20.01 2.12 -6.20
C PRO A 195 19.72 1.12 -7.33
N GLU A 196 20.77 0.61 -7.98
CA GLU A 196 20.59 -0.44 -9.00
C GLU A 196 20.07 -1.72 -8.34
N LEU A 197 18.79 -2.02 -8.57
CA LEU A 197 18.11 -3.21 -8.07
C LEU A 197 17.25 -3.81 -9.18
N ARG A 198 17.23 -5.14 -9.24
CA ARG A 198 16.45 -5.91 -10.19
C ARG A 198 15.75 -7.04 -9.45
N LEU A 199 14.42 -7.04 -9.48
CA LEU A 199 13.58 -8.00 -8.79
C LEU A 199 12.67 -8.69 -9.79
N GLY A 200 12.52 -10.02 -9.65
CA GLY A 200 11.64 -10.83 -10.46
C GLY A 200 10.59 -11.51 -9.61
N PHE A 201 9.31 -11.36 -9.98
CA PHE A 201 8.17 -11.93 -9.29
C PHE A 201 7.36 -12.77 -10.29
N PRO A 202 7.69 -14.07 -10.46
CA PRO A 202 6.91 -14.94 -11.32
C PRO A 202 5.49 -15.13 -10.75
N LYS A 203 4.46 -15.28 -11.58
CA LYS A 203 3.08 -15.51 -11.11
C LYS A 203 2.98 -16.72 -10.17
N ALA A 204 3.80 -17.74 -10.41
CA ALA A 204 3.89 -18.94 -9.58
C ALA A 204 4.24 -18.62 -8.10
N LEU A 205 4.97 -17.52 -7.85
CA LEU A 205 5.27 -17.05 -6.49
C LEU A 205 4.00 -16.75 -5.70
N PHE A 206 2.95 -16.27 -6.37
CA PHE A 206 1.68 -15.86 -5.77
C PHE A 206 0.57 -16.89 -5.94
N ALA A 207 0.86 -18.06 -6.51
CA ALA A 207 -0.14 -19.09 -6.82
C ALA A 207 -0.88 -19.65 -5.59
N GLY A 208 -0.28 -19.53 -4.40
CA GLY A 208 -0.94 -19.91 -3.15
C GLY A 208 -2.07 -18.96 -2.72
N ASP A 209 -2.15 -17.74 -3.28
CA ASP A 209 -3.25 -16.83 -3.01
C ASP A 209 -4.45 -17.18 -3.90
N PRO A 210 -5.61 -17.57 -3.33
CA PRO A 210 -6.76 -18.01 -4.12
C PRO A 210 -7.36 -16.91 -5.01
N ARG A 211 -6.98 -15.65 -4.81
CA ARG A 211 -7.40 -14.55 -5.69
C ARG A 211 -6.68 -14.54 -7.04
N MET A 212 -5.50 -15.18 -7.13
CA MET A 212 -4.71 -15.22 -8.36
C MET A 212 -5.20 -16.25 -9.39
N VAL A 213 -6.15 -17.12 -9.01
CA VAL A 213 -6.67 -18.23 -9.81
C VAL A 213 -8.05 -17.90 -10.42
N ARG A 214 -8.61 -16.73 -10.08
CA ARG A 214 -9.93 -16.30 -10.54
C ARG A 214 -9.89 -15.68 -11.93
#